data_AF-A0A2A2PIS7-F1
#
_entry.id   AF-A0A2A2PIS7-F1
#
_cell.length_a   1.000
_cell.length_b   1.000
_cell.length_c   1.000
_cell.angle_alpha   90.00
_cell.angle_beta   90.00
_cell.angle_gamma   90.00
#
_symmetry.space_group_name_H-M   'P 1'
#
loop_
_entity.id
_entity.type
_entity.pdbx_description
1 polymer ?
#
loop_
_entity_poly.entity_id
_entity_poly.type
_entity_poly.pdbx_seq_one_letter_code
_entity_poly.pdbx_strand_id
1 'polypeptide(L)' 'MSRAHDTALGMIDSRFALLRAGDSSAQLYAETSMAIEMAHALGAIDLKEHRHYVSRLDHFYQAQAEAFLTDIRRSVP' A
#
# COMPACT_ATOMS: atom_id res chain seq x y z
N MET A 1 2.54 16.20 -16.95
CA MET A 1 1.81 15.08 -16.33
C MET A 1 0.50 14.89 -17.07
N SER A 2 0.07 13.65 -17.28
CA SER A 2 -1.20 13.35 -17.96
C SER A 2 -2.34 13.29 -16.94
N ARG A 3 -3.57 13.57 -17.37
CA ARG A 3 -4.75 13.47 -16.49
C ARG A 3 -4.92 12.07 -15.89
N ALA A 4 -4.55 11.04 -16.63
CA ALA A 4 -4.58 9.65 -16.17
C ALA A 4 -3.57 9.41 -15.04
N HIS A 5 -2.38 9.98 -15.16
CA HIS A 5 -1.36 9.94 -14.12
C HIS A 5 -1.85 10.57 -12.82
N ASP A 6 -2.36 11.81 -12.88
CA ASP A 6 -2.84 12.53 -11.69
C ASP A 6 -3.99 11.79 -10.98
N THR A 7 -4.89 11.18 -11.78
CA THR A 7 -6.00 10.37 -11.25
C THR A 7 -5.48 9.11 -10.55
N ALA A 8 -4.50 8.43 -11.15
CA ALA A 8 -3.90 7.23 -10.56
C ALA A 8 -3.17 7.56 -9.25
N LEU A 9 -2.40 8.66 -9.20
CA LEU A 9 -1.74 9.11 -7.98
C LEU A 9 -2.76 9.41 -6.86
N GLY A 10 -3.82 10.16 -7.17
CA GLY A 10 -4.87 10.44 -6.18
C GLY A 10 -5.55 9.18 -5.64
N MET A 11 -5.78 8.18 -6.50
CA MET A 11 -6.33 6.89 -6.09
C MET A 11 -5.36 6.10 -5.20
N ILE A 12 -4.07 6.06 -5.53
CA ILE A 12 -3.07 5.35 -4.73
C ILE A 12 -2.85 6.05 -3.39
N ASP A 13 -2.69 7.37 -3.40
CA ASP A 13 -2.39 8.16 -2.21
C ASP A 13 -3.53 8.18 -1.19
N SER A 14 -4.79 8.17 -1.64
CA SER A 14 -5.96 8.06 -0.75
C SER A 14 -5.99 6.73 0.01
N ARG A 15 -5.62 5.62 -0.63
CA ARG A 15 -5.52 4.31 0.02
C ARG A 15 -4.37 4.26 1.02
N PHE A 16 -3.21 4.81 0.65
CA PHE A 16 -2.11 4.96 1.59
C PHE A 16 -2.42 5.90 2.76
N ALA A 17 -3.33 6.87 2.60
CA ALA A 17 -3.79 7.70 3.71
C ALA A 17 -4.61 6.90 4.72
N LEU A 18 -5.46 5.98 4.26
CA LEU A 18 -6.21 5.06 5.12
C LEU A 18 -5.28 4.10 5.88
N LEU A 19 -4.29 3.52 5.19
CA LEU A 19 -3.28 2.65 5.83
C LEU A 19 -2.50 3.42 6.91
N ARG A 20 -2.13 4.69 6.66
CA ARG A 20 -1.48 5.55 7.67
C ARG A 20 -2.39 5.91 8.84
N ALA A 21 -3.70 5.95 8.64
CA ALA A 21 -4.67 6.18 9.70
C ALA A 21 -4.87 4.95 10.60
N GLY A 22 -4.20 3.83 10.31
CA GLY A 22 -4.23 2.61 11.10
C GLY A 22 -5.28 1.60 10.66
N ASP A 23 -5.97 1.83 9.54
CA ASP A 23 -6.78 0.78 8.92
C ASP A 23 -5.83 -0.30 8.41
N SER A 24 -5.94 -1.47 9.03
CA SER A 24 -5.08 -2.63 8.79
C SER A 24 -5.86 -3.80 8.16
N SER A 25 -7.05 -3.51 7.61
CA SER A 25 -7.91 -4.54 7.01
C SER A 25 -7.26 -5.17 5.78
N ALA A 26 -7.37 -6.50 5.66
CA ALA A 26 -6.85 -7.23 4.51
C ALA A 26 -7.44 -6.73 3.17
N GLN A 27 -8.69 -6.25 3.20
CA GLN A 27 -9.35 -5.64 2.03
C GLN A 27 -8.61 -4.38 1.57
N LEU A 28 -8.28 -3.45 2.47
CA LEU A 28 -7.58 -2.21 2.10
C LEU A 28 -6.19 -2.49 1.51
N TYR A 29 -5.46 -3.47 2.06
CA TYR A 29 -4.18 -3.91 1.48
C TYR A 29 -4.34 -4.47 0.07
N ALA A 30 -5.34 -5.32 -0.17
CA ALA A 30 -5.65 -5.86 -1.49
C ALA A 30 -6.04 -4.75 -2.49
N GLU A 31 -6.89 -3.82 -2.08
CA GLU A 31 -7.29 -2.67 -2.90
C GLU A 31 -6.11 -1.73 -3.20
N THR A 32 -5.19 -1.55 -2.26
CA THR A 32 -3.96 -0.76 -2.45
C THR A 32 -3.04 -1.41 -3.45
N SER A 33 -2.76 -2.71 -3.29
CA SER A 33 -1.97 -3.49 -4.24
C SER A 33 -2.58 -3.44 -5.64
N MET A 34 -3.88 -3.69 -5.75
CA MET A 34 -4.60 -3.66 -7.03
C MET A 34 -4.53 -2.28 -7.70
N ALA A 35 -4.68 -1.18 -6.95
CA ALA A 35 -4.60 0.16 -7.51
C ALA A 35 -3.21 0.46 -8.09
N ILE A 36 -2.14 0.02 -7.42
CA ILE A 36 -0.75 0.18 -7.89
C ILE A 36 -0.54 -0.62 -9.19
N GLU A 37 -0.94 -1.89 -9.19
CA GLU A 37 -0.79 -2.77 -10.37
C GLU A 37 -1.61 -2.27 -11.56
N MET A 38 -2.86 -1.84 -11.34
CA MET A 38 -3.70 -1.29 -12.41
C MET A 38 -3.13 0.01 -12.98
N ALA A 39 -2.63 0.91 -12.13
CA ALA A 39 -2.02 2.16 -12.58
C ALA A 39 -0.81 1.91 -13.49
N HIS A 40 0.03 0.94 -13.13
CA HIS A 40 1.18 0.55 -13.95
C HIS A 40 0.75 -0.17 -15.24
N ALA A 41 -0.18 -1.12 -15.15
CA ALA A 41 -0.67 -1.87 -16.31
C ALA A 41 -1.35 -0.98 -17.37
N LEU A 42 -2.02 0.09 -16.94
CA LEU A 42 -2.63 1.09 -17.82
C LEU A 42 -1.64 2.16 -18.31
N GLY A 43 -0.37 2.09 -17.92
CA GLY A 43 0.67 3.07 -18.28
C GLY A 43 0.48 4.43 -17.64
N ALA A 44 -0.32 4.54 -16.57
CA ALA A 44 -0.54 5.77 -15.85
C ALA A 44 0.67 6.14 -14.97
N ILE A 45 1.43 5.15 -14.50
CA ILE A 45 2.69 5.32 -13.78
C ILE A 45 3.80 4.49 -14.44
N ASP A 46 5.05 4.93 -14.30
CA ASP A 46 6.18 4.19 -14.83
C ASP A 46 6.68 3.08 -13.88
N LEU A 47 7.66 2.30 -14.33
CA LEU A 47 8.25 1.21 -13.55
C LEU A 47 8.94 1.68 -12.26
N LYS A 48 9.48 2.91 -12.24
CA LYS A 48 10.15 3.47 -11.06
C LYS A 48 9.12 3.84 -10.00
N GLU A 49 8.03 4.46 -10.42
CA GLU A 49 6.89 4.82 -9.57
C GLU A 49 6.18 3.56 -9.05
N HIS A 50 5.97 2.56 -9.90
CA HIS A 50 5.44 1.26 -9.50
C HIS A 50 6.28 0.63 -8.37
N ARG A 51 7.60 0.50 -8.56
CA ARG A 51 8.50 -0.03 -7.52
C ARG A 51 8.47 0.80 -6.25
N HIS A 52 8.40 2.13 -6.36
CA HIS A 52 8.30 3.00 -5.21
C HIS A 52 7.04 2.70 -4.40
N TYR A 53 5.89 2.59 -5.05
CA TYR A 53 4.63 2.31 -4.37
C TYR A 53 4.56 0.89 -3.80
N VAL A 54 5.06 -0.12 -4.52
CA VAL A 54 5.16 -1.50 -4.00
C VAL A 54 6.03 -1.53 -2.74
N SER A 55 7.23 -0.95 -2.79
CA SER A 55 8.12 -0.89 -1.62
C SER A 55 7.47 -0.16 -0.45
N ARG A 56 6.68 0.88 -0.72
CA ARG A 56 5.93 1.59 0.32
C ARG A 56 4.85 0.73 0.94
N LEU A 57 4.14 -0.09 0.16
CA LEU A 57 3.15 -1.05 0.65
C LEU A 57 3.82 -2.17 1.47
N ASP A 58 4.98 -2.67 1.05
CA ASP A 58 5.75 -3.68 1.76
C ASP A 58 6.13 -3.23 3.17
N HIS A 59 6.46 -1.96 3.37
CA HIS A 59 6.71 -1.41 4.70
C HIS A 59 5.49 -1.50 5.62
N PHE A 60 4.27 -1.34 5.09
CA PHE A 60 3.06 -1.54 5.89
C PHE A 60 2.83 -3.02 6.25
N TYR A 61 3.14 -3.95 5.34
CA TYR A 61 3.08 -5.38 5.66
C TYR A 61 4.10 -5.76 6.73
N GLN A 62 5.33 -5.24 6.63
CA GLN A 62 6.38 -5.46 7.62
C GLN A 62 5.97 -4.94 9.01
N ALA A 63 5.47 -3.71 9.08
CA ALA A 63 5.01 -3.13 10.34
C ALA A 63 3.87 -3.94 10.98
N GLN A 64 2.92 -4.43 10.18
CA GLN A 64 1.83 -5.29 10.67
C GLN A 64 2.36 -6.63 11.19
N ALA A 65 3.29 -7.26 10.47
CA ALA A 65 3.91 -8.51 10.89
C ALA A 65 4.72 -8.35 12.19
N GLU A 66 5.47 -7.26 12.33
CA GLU A 66 6.22 -6.95 13.55
C GLU A 66 5.32 -6.71 14.76
N ALA A 67 4.21 -5.98 14.56
CA ALA A 67 3.21 -5.78 15.61
C ALA A 67 2.62 -7.12 16.07
N PHE A 68 2.23 -7.97 15.13
CA PHE A 68 1.70 -9.30 15.41
C PHE A 68 2.70 -10.19 16.18
N LEU A 69 3.97 -10.22 15.76
CA LEU A 69 5.03 -10.96 16.47
C LEU A 69 5.28 -10.41 17.88
N THR A 70 5.18 -9.09 18.06
CA THR A 70 5.32 -8.45 19.36
C THR A 70 4.21 -8.86 20.32
N ASP A 71 2.96 -8.92 19.83
CA ASP A 71 1.82 -9.36 20.63
C ASP A 71 1.93 -10.83 21.03
N ILE A 72 2.38 -11.70 20.11
CA ILE A 72 2.68 -13.10 20.45
C ILE A 72 3.69 -13.15 21.60
N ARG A 73 4.83 -12.46 21.48
CA ARG A 73 5.89 -12.45 22.52
C ARG A 73 5.38 -11.98 23.88
N ARG A 74 4.42 -11.06 23.93
CA ARG A 74 3.81 -10.57 25.18
C ARG A 74 2.79 -11.56 25.78
N SER A 75 2.17 -12.38 24.93
CA SER A 75 1.15 -13.36 25.34
C SER A 75 1.71 -14.71 25.81
N VAL A 76 3.00 -14.97 25.59
CA VAL A 76 3.67 -16.19 26.07
C VAL A 76 4.06 -15.99 27.55
N PRO A 77 3.60 -16.86 28.47
CA PRO A 77 3.85 -16.76 29.91
C PRO A 77 5.31 -17.02 30.31
#